data_AF-A0A135TKN3-F1
#
_entry.id   AF-A0A135TKN3-F1
#
_cell.length_a   1.000
_cell.length_b   1.000
_cell.length_c   1.000
_cell.angle_alpha   90.00
_cell.angle_beta   90.00
_cell.angle_gamma   90.00
#
_symmetry.space_group_name_H-M   'P 1'
#
loop_
_entity.id
_entity.type
_entity.pdbx_description
1 polymer ?
#
loop_
_entity_poly.entity_id
_entity_poly.type
_entity_poly.pdbx_seq_one_letter_code
_entity_poly.pdbx_strand_id
1 'polypeptide(L)'
;MSGPHTAFFYGTLMEPKVFFTVVQGNGNPPQAIKDLYTFTPALLHDHTRHRVQLADYPGMIPEAGGSVLGIYATGLTDANILKLDFFEGSEYEKKMVTVKVRSGGGSGAGAGAAGGGTEQKEEDKQAMAYIYKRPENLERVEWSFEEFRKDKMHVWTRESYVFEGCDDYAEFEKVEKEDANGHEEKKDDVAK
;
A
#
# COMPACT_ATOMS: atom_id res chain seq x y z
N MET A 1 -2.73 -19.98 -7.52
CA MET A 1 -1.80 -20.53 -6.53
C MET A 1 -1.00 -19.38 -5.95
N SER A 2 -0.86 -19.32 -4.63
CA SER A 2 -0.01 -18.33 -3.96
C SER A 2 1.45 -18.59 -4.33
N GLY A 3 2.21 -17.55 -4.65
CA GLY A 3 3.58 -17.69 -5.14
C GLY A 3 4.61 -17.94 -4.01
N PRO A 4 5.79 -18.52 -4.33
CA PRO A 4 6.77 -18.92 -3.33
C PRO A 4 7.58 -17.75 -2.75
N HIS A 5 7.47 -16.55 -3.34
CA HIS A 5 8.34 -15.43 -3.00
C HIS A 5 7.80 -14.58 -1.86
N THR A 6 8.74 -13.98 -1.15
CA THR A 6 8.50 -13.11 -0.01
C THR A 6 9.24 -11.79 -0.22
N ALA A 7 8.62 -10.68 0.15
CA ALA A 7 9.22 -9.35 0.03
C ALA A 7 8.96 -8.51 1.28
N PHE A 8 9.85 -7.57 1.56
CA PHE A 8 9.72 -6.58 2.60
C PHE A 8 9.55 -5.20 1.98
N PHE A 9 8.40 -4.59 2.24
CA PHE A 9 8.05 -3.27 1.76
C PHE A 9 8.16 -2.25 2.90
N TYR A 10 8.80 -1.12 2.61
CA TYR A 10 9.05 -0.07 3.59
C TYR A 10 8.65 1.33 3.08
N GLY A 11 8.01 1.42 1.92
CA GLY A 11 7.61 2.68 1.28
C GLY A 11 6.20 2.64 0.73
N THR A 12 6.02 3.12 -0.49
CA THR A 12 4.69 3.27 -1.13
C THR A 12 3.95 1.94 -1.27
N LEU A 13 4.67 0.84 -1.48
CA LEU A 13 4.12 -0.53 -1.57
C LEU A 13 3.57 -1.07 -0.24
N MET A 14 3.77 -0.38 0.88
CA MET A 14 3.09 -0.72 2.14
C MET A 14 1.58 -0.45 2.08
N GLU A 15 1.11 0.39 1.15
CA GLU A 15 -0.31 0.63 0.89
C GLU A 15 -0.86 -0.45 -0.06
N PRO A 16 -1.81 -1.31 0.37
CA PRO A 16 -2.38 -2.35 -0.48
C PRO A 16 -2.90 -1.86 -1.83
N LYS A 17 -3.53 -0.66 -1.89
CA LYS A 17 -4.04 -0.10 -3.17
C LYS A 17 -2.91 0.13 -4.18
N VAL A 18 -1.74 0.61 -3.73
CA VAL A 18 -0.55 0.80 -4.58
C VAL A 18 0.01 -0.56 -4.99
N PHE A 19 0.20 -1.48 -4.03
CA PHE A 19 0.68 -2.83 -4.30
C PHE A 19 -0.15 -3.54 -5.39
N PHE A 20 -1.47 -3.59 -5.23
CA PHE A 20 -2.34 -4.26 -6.21
C PHE A 20 -2.34 -3.56 -7.56
N THR A 21 -2.25 -2.22 -7.60
CA THR A 21 -2.10 -1.48 -8.85
C THR A 21 -0.83 -1.90 -9.59
N VAL A 22 0.30 -2.09 -8.88
CA VAL A 22 1.56 -2.52 -9.49
C VAL A 22 1.52 -3.98 -9.93
N VAL A 23 1.14 -4.90 -9.03
CA VAL A 23 1.25 -6.34 -9.31
C VAL A 23 0.08 -6.90 -10.13
N GLN A 24 -1.13 -6.33 -10.01
CA GLN A 24 -2.35 -6.78 -10.70
C GLN A 24 -2.82 -5.80 -11.78
N GLY A 25 -2.33 -4.56 -11.81
CA GLY A 25 -2.85 -3.53 -12.72
C GLY A 25 -4.18 -2.92 -12.27
N ASN A 26 -4.70 -3.33 -11.11
CA ASN A 26 -5.97 -2.88 -10.54
C ASN A 26 -5.77 -2.64 -9.03
N GLY A 27 -6.06 -1.44 -8.55
CA GLY A 27 -5.90 -1.06 -7.14
C GLY A 27 -6.92 -1.70 -6.19
N ASN A 28 -8.03 -2.24 -6.72
CA ASN A 28 -9.05 -2.94 -5.94
C ASN A 28 -9.47 -4.25 -6.61
N PRO A 29 -8.60 -5.28 -6.60
CA PRO A 29 -8.92 -6.56 -7.20
C PRO A 29 -9.98 -7.33 -6.37
N PRO A 30 -10.65 -8.34 -6.93
CA PRO A 30 -11.60 -9.19 -6.21
C PRO A 30 -10.98 -9.84 -4.97
N GLN A 31 -11.79 -10.14 -3.95
CA GLN A 31 -11.33 -10.69 -2.67
C GLN A 31 -10.49 -11.96 -2.84
N ALA A 32 -10.89 -12.85 -3.76
CA ALA A 32 -10.14 -14.07 -4.07
C ALA A 32 -8.67 -13.83 -4.51
N ILE A 33 -8.38 -12.66 -5.09
CA ILE A 33 -7.01 -12.26 -5.45
C ILE A 33 -6.29 -11.68 -4.24
N LYS A 34 -7.00 -10.90 -3.41
CA LYS A 34 -6.43 -10.34 -2.17
C LYS A 34 -5.99 -11.45 -1.22
N ASP A 35 -6.79 -12.51 -1.11
CA ASP A 35 -6.53 -13.68 -0.25
C ASP A 35 -5.30 -14.51 -0.68
N LEU A 36 -4.75 -14.27 -1.88
CA LEU A 36 -3.51 -14.92 -2.31
C LEU A 36 -2.27 -14.34 -1.61
N TYR A 37 -2.38 -13.14 -1.02
CA TYR A 37 -1.29 -12.41 -0.41
C TYR A 37 -1.52 -12.27 1.09
N THR A 38 -0.45 -12.45 1.87
CA THR A 38 -0.47 -12.13 3.31
C THR A 38 0.48 -10.99 3.57
N PHE A 39 0.01 -9.99 4.30
CA PHE A 39 0.79 -8.84 4.74
C PHE A 39 0.90 -8.87 6.25
N THR A 40 2.13 -8.93 6.76
CA THR A 40 2.39 -8.97 8.21
C THR A 40 3.38 -7.86 8.58
N PRO A 41 3.12 -7.07 9.62
CA PRO A 41 4.09 -6.09 10.11
C PRO A 41 5.44 -6.76 10.45
N ALA A 42 6.53 -6.13 10.01
CA ALA A 42 7.86 -6.63 10.23
C ALA A 42 8.87 -5.49 10.45
N LEU A 43 9.94 -5.79 11.17
CA LEU A 43 11.02 -4.86 11.47
C LEU A 43 12.32 -5.34 10.84
N LEU A 44 12.99 -4.45 10.12
CA LEU A 44 14.34 -4.68 9.61
C LEU A 44 15.34 -3.90 10.46
N HIS A 45 16.36 -4.56 10.99
CA HIS A 45 17.45 -3.94 11.73
C HIS A 45 18.62 -3.54 10.80
N ASP A 46 19.49 -2.67 11.31
CA ASP A 46 20.71 -2.19 10.63
C ASP A 46 20.44 -1.49 9.28
N HIS A 47 19.25 -0.89 9.17
CA HIS A 47 18.83 -0.10 8.03
C HIS A 47 18.09 1.14 8.52
N THR A 48 18.18 2.23 7.76
CA THR A 48 17.43 3.46 8.01
C THR A 48 16.71 3.88 6.75
N ARG A 49 15.48 4.38 6.92
CA ARG A 49 14.62 4.89 5.84
C ARG A 49 14.66 6.41 5.82
N HIS A 50 15.04 6.95 4.67
CA HIS A 50 15.14 8.38 4.44
C HIS A 50 14.21 8.83 3.32
N ARG A 51 13.87 10.11 3.31
CA ARG A 51 13.19 10.72 2.16
C ARG A 51 14.18 10.93 1.02
N VAL A 52 13.78 10.59 -0.21
CA VAL A 52 14.56 10.93 -1.41
C VAL A 52 14.33 12.41 -1.74
N GLN A 53 15.40 13.15 -2.02
CA GLN A 53 15.37 14.57 -2.35
C GLN A 53 14.42 14.83 -3.52
N LEU A 54 13.55 15.84 -3.36
CA LEU A 54 12.58 16.28 -4.38
C LEU A 54 11.62 15.16 -4.84
N ALA A 55 11.50 14.09 -4.06
CA ALA A 55 10.66 12.95 -4.37
C ALA A 55 9.68 12.64 -3.22
N ASP A 56 8.58 11.99 -3.58
CA ASP A 56 7.51 11.59 -2.65
C ASP A 56 7.67 10.13 -2.17
N TYR A 57 8.78 9.48 -2.51
CA TYR A 57 9.09 8.09 -2.15
C TYR A 57 10.33 8.00 -1.26
N PRO A 58 10.40 6.98 -0.36
CA PRO A 58 11.54 6.78 0.51
C PRO A 58 12.65 5.94 -0.12
N GLY A 59 13.88 6.16 0.32
CA GLY A 59 15.01 5.28 0.08
C GLY A 59 15.49 4.66 1.38
N MET A 60 15.71 3.34 1.38
CA MET A 60 16.31 2.62 2.51
C MET A 60 17.77 2.30 2.20
N ILE A 61 18.63 2.57 3.17
CA ILE A 61 20.07 2.27 3.10
C ILE A 61 20.50 1.48 4.34
N PRO A 62 21.57 0.65 4.24
CA PRO A 62 22.16 0.01 5.40
C PRO A 62 22.77 1.06 6.33
N GLU A 63 22.39 1.04 7.59
CA GLU A 63 22.90 1.94 8.62
C GLU A 63 22.84 1.23 9.98
N ALA A 64 24.02 0.98 10.56
CA ALA A 64 24.15 0.20 11.80
C ALA A 64 23.43 0.89 12.97
N GLY A 65 22.63 0.13 13.71
CA GLY A 65 21.81 0.67 14.81
C GLY A 65 20.49 1.34 14.36
N GLY A 66 20.26 1.48 13.06
CA GLY A 66 18.97 1.86 12.49
C GLY A 66 17.94 0.72 12.58
N SER A 67 16.67 1.09 12.45
CA SER A 67 15.60 0.11 12.24
C SER A 67 14.49 0.67 11.36
N VAL A 68 13.95 -0.16 10.47
CA VAL A 68 12.86 0.21 9.56
C VAL A 68 11.66 -0.68 9.80
N LEU A 69 10.54 -0.06 10.18
CA LEU A 69 9.24 -0.72 10.22
C LEU A 69 8.63 -0.78 8.83
N GLY A 70 8.19 -1.97 8.44
CA GLY A 70 7.57 -2.21 7.15
C GLY A 70 6.60 -3.38 7.18
N ILE A 71 6.31 -3.91 6.00
CA ILE A 71 5.38 -5.02 5.78
C ILE A 71 6.13 -6.17 5.12
N TYR A 72 6.10 -7.34 5.75
CA TYR A 72 6.48 -8.61 5.16
C TYR A 72 5.29 -9.17 4.37
N ALA A 73 5.47 -9.28 3.06
CA ALA A 73 4.49 -9.79 2.13
C ALA A 73 4.86 -11.19 1.65
N THR A 74 3.88 -12.10 1.60
CA THR A 74 4.02 -13.44 1.03
C THR A 74 3.01 -13.66 -0.10
N GLY A 75 3.23 -14.73 -0.87
CA GLY A 75 2.35 -15.12 -1.97
C GLY A 75 2.70 -14.49 -3.31
N LEU A 76 3.92 -13.95 -3.43
CA LEU A 76 4.40 -13.30 -4.64
C LEU A 76 4.85 -14.36 -5.66
N THR A 77 4.34 -14.28 -6.89
CA THR A 77 4.78 -15.14 -8.00
C THR A 77 5.96 -14.50 -8.74
N ASP A 78 6.65 -15.25 -9.61
CA ASP A 78 7.72 -14.69 -10.46
C ASP A 78 7.23 -13.49 -11.28
N ALA A 79 6.00 -13.53 -11.77
CA ALA A 79 5.40 -12.42 -12.51
C ALA A 79 5.20 -11.17 -11.63
N ASN A 80 4.88 -11.34 -10.34
CA ASN A 80 4.83 -10.23 -9.39
C ASN A 80 6.22 -9.62 -9.23
N ILE A 81 7.25 -10.46 -9.06
CA ILE A 81 8.63 -10.00 -8.88
C ILE A 81 9.10 -9.20 -10.09
N LEU A 82 8.81 -9.65 -11.31
CA LEU A 82 9.16 -8.90 -12.53
C LEU A 82 8.48 -7.51 -12.59
N LYS A 83 7.21 -7.42 -12.17
CA LYS A 83 6.50 -6.14 -12.12
C LYS A 83 7.07 -5.21 -11.05
N LEU A 84 7.44 -5.75 -9.89
CA LEU A 84 8.10 -5.00 -8.84
C LEU A 84 9.48 -4.50 -9.28
N ASP A 85 10.28 -5.35 -9.93
CA ASP A 85 11.58 -4.96 -10.48
C ASP A 85 11.44 -3.81 -11.51
N PHE A 86 10.40 -3.86 -12.35
CA PHE A 86 10.11 -2.78 -13.30
C PHE A 86 9.66 -1.49 -12.61
N PHE A 87 8.85 -1.60 -11.55
CA PHE A 87 8.32 -0.46 -10.80
C PHE A 87 9.41 0.28 -10.00
N GLU A 88 10.28 -0.46 -9.31
CA GLU A 88 11.40 0.10 -8.53
C GLU A 88 12.51 0.61 -9.47
N GLY A 89 12.67 -0.04 -10.62
CA GLY A 89 13.55 0.42 -11.69
C GLY A 89 15.03 0.39 -11.32
N SER A 90 15.81 1.26 -11.96
CA SER A 90 17.29 1.24 -11.83
C SER A 90 17.81 1.86 -10.53
N GLU A 91 16.96 2.60 -9.82
CA GLU A 91 17.31 3.35 -8.61
C GLU A 91 17.55 2.45 -7.39
N TYR A 92 16.94 1.27 -7.39
CA TYR A 92 17.03 0.31 -6.30
C TYR A 92 17.76 -0.97 -6.71
N GLU A 93 18.35 -1.64 -5.74
CA GLU A 93 18.99 -2.94 -5.85
C GLU A 93 18.20 -3.95 -5.03
N LYS A 94 17.74 -5.03 -5.65
CA LYS A 94 17.06 -6.12 -4.94
C LYS A 94 18.07 -6.93 -4.12
N LYS A 95 17.88 -7.01 -2.81
CA LYS A 95 18.70 -7.80 -1.87
C LYS A 95 17.84 -8.69 -1.00
N MET A 96 18.43 -9.81 -0.56
CA MET A 96 17.84 -10.65 0.48
C MET A 96 18.19 -10.05 1.84
N VAL A 97 17.17 -9.83 2.67
CA VAL A 97 17.28 -9.31 4.03
C VAL A 97 16.59 -10.24 5.02
N THR A 98 16.99 -10.16 6.29
CA THR A 98 16.33 -10.87 7.39
C THR A 98 15.50 -9.88 8.18
N VAL A 99 14.20 -10.11 8.26
CA VAL A 99 13.25 -9.25 8.98
C VAL A 99 12.64 -9.99 10.16
N LYS A 100 12.38 -9.26 11.24
CA LYS A 100 11.63 -9.76 12.38
C LYS A 100 10.15 -9.60 12.14
N VAL A 101 9.46 -10.71 11.92
CA VAL A 101 8.01 -10.73 11.73
C VAL A 101 7.33 -10.98 13.06
N ARG A 102 6.38 -10.11 13.43
CA ARG A 102 5.60 -10.27 14.65
C ARG A 102 4.40 -11.16 14.34
N SER A 103 4.49 -12.45 14.67
CA SER A 103 3.38 -13.39 14.49
C SER A 103 2.40 -13.23 15.67
N GLY A 104 1.33 -12.45 15.49
CA GLY A 104 0.34 -12.21 16.54
C GLY A 104 -0.54 -11.00 16.26
N GLY A 105 -1.53 -11.17 15.37
CA GLY A 105 -2.51 -10.14 15.03
C GLY A 105 -2.94 -10.29 13.57
N GLY A 106 -3.88 -11.20 13.31
CA GLY A 106 -4.42 -11.42 11.97
C GLY A 106 -4.98 -10.13 11.35
N SER A 107 -4.67 -9.97 10.07
CA SER A 107 -5.43 -9.22 9.05
C SER A 107 -6.68 -8.49 9.53
N GLY A 108 -6.64 -7.16 9.59
CA GLY A 108 -7.83 -6.33 9.73
C GLY A 108 -7.55 -4.96 10.33
N ALA A 109 -7.96 -3.91 9.64
CA ALA A 109 -7.94 -2.53 10.12
C ALA A 109 -8.62 -2.39 11.49
N GLY A 110 -8.05 -1.57 12.37
CA GLY A 110 -8.71 -1.15 13.62
C GLY A 110 -7.73 -0.77 14.71
N ALA A 111 -7.43 0.52 14.83
CA ALA A 111 -6.91 1.08 16.06
C ALA A 111 -7.94 0.85 17.18
N GLY A 112 -7.55 0.19 18.28
CA GLY A 112 -8.41 0.08 19.46
C GLY A 112 -8.04 -1.01 20.45
N ALA A 113 -7.48 -0.57 21.58
CA ALA A 113 -7.58 -1.16 22.92
C ALA A 113 -6.85 -2.48 23.27
N ALA A 114 -5.85 -2.29 24.15
CA ALA A 114 -5.71 -2.90 25.48
C ALA A 114 -5.58 -4.43 25.64
N GLY A 115 -4.46 -4.81 26.29
CA GLY A 115 -4.47 -5.77 27.39
C GLY A 115 -4.50 -7.25 27.02
N GLY A 116 -3.32 -7.86 26.93
CA GLY A 116 -3.19 -9.31 26.93
C GLY A 116 -1.79 -9.73 26.52
N GLY A 117 -0.97 -10.13 27.49
CA GLY A 117 0.36 -10.71 27.27
C GLY A 117 0.25 -11.99 26.46
N THR A 118 0.18 -11.84 25.14
CA THR A 118 0.36 -12.94 24.20
C THR A 118 1.84 -12.92 23.89
N GLU A 119 2.55 -14.00 24.16
CA GLU A 119 3.96 -14.18 23.82
C GLU A 119 4.13 -13.90 22.32
N GLN A 120 4.57 -12.70 22.00
CA GLN A 120 4.82 -12.29 20.63
C GLN A 120 6.07 -13.02 20.18
N LYS A 121 5.88 -14.13 19.47
CA LYS A 121 6.97 -14.76 18.75
C LYS A 121 7.38 -13.83 17.62
N GLU A 122 8.47 -13.14 17.86
CA GLU A 122 9.27 -12.53 16.80
C GLU A 122 10.01 -13.66 16.10
N GLU A 123 9.72 -13.84 14.82
CA GLU A 123 10.39 -14.84 13.97
C GLU A 123 11.23 -14.11 12.92
N ASP A 124 12.50 -14.48 12.83
CA ASP A 124 13.38 -14.02 11.77
C ASP A 124 12.98 -14.72 10.45
N LYS A 125 12.61 -13.93 9.44
CA LYS A 125 12.24 -14.42 8.11
C LYS A 125 13.05 -13.75 7.03
N GLN A 126 13.43 -14.52 6.02
CA GLN A 126 14.09 -13.99 4.83
C GLN A 126 13.06 -13.39 3.88
N ALA A 127 13.37 -12.23 3.34
CA ALA A 127 12.56 -11.52 2.37
C ALA A 127 13.44 -10.76 1.37
N MET A 128 12.92 -10.56 0.15
CA MET A 128 13.53 -9.61 -0.78
C MET A 128 13.17 -8.18 -0.39
N ALA A 129 14.14 -7.28 -0.37
CA ALA A 129 13.92 -5.85 -0.20
C ALA A 129 14.66 -5.09 -1.30
N TYR A 130 14.10 -3.95 -1.70
CA TYR A 130 14.75 -3.04 -2.64
C TYR A 130 15.57 -2.03 -1.86
N ILE A 131 16.89 -1.96 -2.05
CA ILE A 131 17.79 -1.05 -1.32
C ILE A 131 18.15 0.12 -2.24
N TYR A 132 18.08 1.35 -1.75
CA TYR A 132 18.35 2.52 -2.58
C TYR A 132 19.85 2.62 -2.90
N LYS A 133 20.20 2.85 -4.18
CA LYS A 133 21.60 2.84 -4.62
C LYS A 133 22.36 4.14 -4.38
N ARG A 134 21.66 5.27 -4.31
CA ARG A 134 22.24 6.62 -4.32
C ARG A 134 22.03 7.37 -3.00
N PRO A 135 22.74 7.01 -1.91
CA PRO A 135 22.58 7.67 -0.62
C PRO A 135 22.78 9.20 -0.67
N GLU A 136 23.52 9.72 -1.65
CA GLU A 136 23.73 11.15 -1.90
C GLU A 136 22.43 11.93 -2.18
N ASN A 137 21.40 11.25 -2.71
CA ASN A 137 20.10 11.85 -3.00
C ASN A 137 19.12 11.72 -1.83
N LEU A 138 19.57 11.28 -0.66
CA LEU A 138 18.72 11.14 0.52
C LEU A 138 18.80 12.40 1.39
N GLU A 139 17.65 12.89 1.81
CA GLU A 139 17.55 13.84 2.89
C GLU A 139 17.69 13.06 4.20
N ARG A 140 18.51 13.53 5.15
CA ARG A 140 18.63 12.93 6.49
C ARG A 140 17.41 13.25 7.37
N VAL A 141 16.23 13.14 6.78
CA VAL A 141 14.93 13.28 7.40
C VAL A 141 14.26 11.92 7.28
N GLU A 142 13.73 11.42 8.40
CA GLU A 142 12.97 10.18 8.39
C GLU A 142 11.70 10.36 7.58
N TRP A 143 11.39 9.38 6.73
CA TRP A 143 10.15 9.39 5.96
C TRP A 143 8.99 8.85 6.79
N SER A 144 7.90 9.62 6.86
CA SER A 144 6.66 9.26 7.56
C SER A 144 5.64 8.61 6.63
N PHE A 145 5.19 7.41 6.98
CA PHE A 145 4.15 6.69 6.23
C PHE A 145 2.78 7.39 6.31
N GLU A 146 2.50 8.05 7.43
CA GLU A 146 1.22 8.72 7.67
C GLU A 146 1.03 9.93 6.75
N GLU A 147 2.10 10.72 6.56
CA GLU A 147 2.11 11.86 5.63
C GLU A 147 1.89 11.40 4.18
N PHE A 148 2.52 10.30 3.78
CA PHE A 148 2.31 9.71 2.45
C PHE A 148 0.85 9.30 2.22
N ARG A 149 0.24 8.62 3.19
CA ARG A 149 -1.16 8.16 3.11
C ARG A 149 -2.13 9.34 2.98
N LYS A 150 -1.89 10.43 3.71
CA LYS A 150 -2.79 11.58 3.76
C LYS A 150 -2.67 12.46 2.53
N ASP A 151 -1.45 12.82 2.16
CA ASP A 151 -1.22 13.91 1.21
C ASP A 151 -0.89 13.43 -0.20
N LYS A 152 -0.46 12.17 -0.36
CA LYS A 152 0.13 11.68 -1.63
C LYS A 152 -0.53 10.44 -2.20
N MET A 153 -1.44 9.79 -1.46
CA MET A 153 -2.12 8.57 -1.93
C MET A 153 -2.84 8.73 -3.27
N HIS A 154 -3.41 9.90 -3.56
CA HIS A 154 -4.11 10.19 -4.83
C HIS A 154 -3.17 10.14 -6.05
N VAL A 155 -1.89 10.51 -5.88
CA VAL A 155 -0.86 10.51 -6.93
C VAL A 155 -0.45 9.10 -7.33
N TRP A 156 -0.39 8.18 -6.36
CA TRP A 156 0.13 6.83 -6.58
C TRP A 156 -0.92 5.78 -6.91
N THR A 157 -2.20 6.06 -6.62
CA THR A 157 -3.30 5.10 -6.84
C THR A 157 -4.04 5.32 -8.16
N ARG A 158 -3.43 6.07 -9.09
CA ARG A 158 -3.97 6.44 -10.41
C ARG A 158 -5.27 7.26 -10.38
N GLU A 159 -5.70 7.77 -9.22
CA GLU A 159 -6.82 8.73 -9.15
C GLU A 159 -6.44 10.12 -9.70
N SER A 160 -5.14 10.46 -9.77
CA SER A 160 -4.69 11.74 -10.35
C SER A 160 -3.75 11.63 -11.57
N TYR A 161 -3.56 10.43 -12.12
CA TYR A 161 -2.96 10.25 -13.46
C TYR A 161 -4.07 9.95 -14.48
N VAL A 162 -5.11 10.76 -14.45
CA VAL A 162 -5.83 11.10 -15.69
C VAL A 162 -4.81 11.89 -16.50
N PHE A 163 -4.31 11.28 -17.57
CA PHE A 163 -3.61 11.99 -18.64
C PHE A 163 -4.42 13.26 -18.91
N GLU A 164 -3.79 14.43 -18.82
CA GLU A 164 -4.41 15.71 -19.16
C GLU A 164 -5.08 15.54 -20.54
N GLY A 165 -6.42 15.44 -20.57
CA GLY A 165 -7.22 15.22 -21.79
C GLY A 165 -8.10 13.96 -21.92
N CYS A 166 -8.43 13.20 -20.87
CA CYS A 166 -9.54 12.23 -20.93
C CYS A 166 -10.58 12.50 -19.85
N ASP A 167 -11.68 13.13 -20.25
CA ASP A 167 -12.90 13.27 -19.48
C ASP A 167 -13.54 11.88 -19.28
N ASP A 168 -13.60 11.41 -18.02
CA ASP A 168 -14.75 10.61 -17.56
C ASP A 168 -14.77 10.59 -16.02
N TYR A 169 -15.39 11.63 -15.45
CA TYR A 169 -15.79 11.68 -14.05
C TYR A 169 -17.09 10.88 -13.90
N ALA A 170 -17.00 9.61 -13.49
CA ALA A 170 -18.16 8.91 -12.95
C ALA A 170 -18.42 9.40 -11.51
N GLU A 171 -19.38 10.33 -11.40
CA GLU A 171 -19.95 10.83 -10.17
C GLU A 171 -20.28 9.69 -9.19
N PHE A 172 -19.73 9.77 -7.99
CA PHE A 172 -20.28 9.09 -6.82
C PHE A 172 -20.58 10.15 -5.76
N GLU A 173 -21.78 10.71 -5.78
CA GLU A 173 -22.35 11.31 -4.58
C GLU A 173 -23.83 10.98 -4.42
N LYS A 174 -24.09 10.42 -3.22
CA LYS A 174 -25.25 10.66 -2.35
C LYS A 174 -26.57 10.03 -2.75
N VAL A 175 -26.88 8.92 -2.08
CA VAL A 175 -28.24 8.66 -1.62
C VAL A 175 -28.20 8.42 -0.11
N GLU A 176 -28.30 9.51 0.66
CA GLU A 176 -28.86 9.48 2.01
C GLU A 176 -30.24 10.15 1.99
N LYS A 177 -31.23 9.30 2.23
CA LYS A 177 -32.53 9.42 2.90
C LYS A 177 -33.30 10.76 2.98
N GLU A 178 -34.57 10.57 2.61
CA GLU A 178 -35.82 11.05 3.25
C GLU A 178 -36.03 12.56 3.37
N ASP A 179 -37.12 13.06 2.76
CA ASP A 179 -38.23 13.59 3.54
C ASP A 179 -39.49 13.82 2.68
N ALA A 180 -40.63 13.63 3.34
CA ALA A 180 -41.97 13.68 2.83
C ALA A 180 -42.40 15.07 2.34
N ASN A 181 -43.16 15.12 1.23
CA ASN A 181 -44.42 15.86 1.21
C ASN A 181 -45.29 15.44 0.02
N GLY A 182 -46.57 15.20 0.28
CA GLY A 182 -47.54 14.82 -0.75
C GLY A 182 -47.94 15.99 -1.66
N HIS A 183 -48.38 15.65 -2.86
CA HIS A 183 -49.44 16.39 -3.54
C HIS A 183 -50.08 15.47 -4.59
N GLU A 184 -51.36 15.13 -4.37
CA GLU A 184 -52.27 14.66 -5.41
C GLU A 184 -52.36 15.70 -6.53
N GLU A 185 -52.27 15.30 -7.80
CA GLU A 185 -52.99 16.04 -8.84
C GLU A 185 -53.70 15.13 -9.83
N LYS A 186 -54.92 15.60 -10.12
CA LYS A 186 -56.02 15.04 -10.90
C LYS A 186 -55.63 14.73 -12.35
N LYS A 187 -56.24 13.67 -12.88
CA LYS A 187 -56.46 13.48 -14.32
C LYS A 187 -57.67 14.32 -14.72
N ASP A 188 -57.42 15.35 -15.53
CA ASP A 188 -58.45 15.96 -16.37
C ASP A 188 -58.22 15.52 -17.83
N ASP A 189 -59.32 15.09 -18.44
CA ASP A 189 -59.52 14.79 -19.85
C ASP A 189 -59.12 15.96 -20.77
N VAL A 190 -58.78 15.67 -22.04
CA VAL A 190 -59.49 16.22 -23.22
C VAL A 190 -58.98 15.62 -24.54
N ALA A 191 -59.93 14.97 -25.21
CA ALA A 191 -60.20 14.77 -26.63
C ALA A 191 -59.15 15.10 -27.73
N LYS A 192 -59.05 14.14 -28.67
CA LYS A 192 -59.49 14.37 -30.05
C LYS A 192 -59.96 13.08 -30.71
#